data_AF-A0A2T8F4Y1-F1
#
_entry.id   AF-A0A2T8F4Y1-F1
#
_cell.length_a   1.000
_cell.length_b   1.000
_cell.length_c   1.000
_cell.angle_alpha   90.00
_cell.angle_beta   90.00
_cell.angle_gamma   90.00
#
_symmetry.space_group_name_H-M   'P 1'
#
loop_
_entity.id
_entity.type
_entity.pdbx_description
1 polymer ?
#
loop_
_entity_poly.entity_id
_entity_poly.type
_entity_poly.pdbx_seq_one_letter_code
_entity_poly.pdbx_strand_id
1 'polypeptide(L)'
;MTRDVTECRELSTAKTYGIEGDNLIRSSSSLPGVLRRRQSWSKPSLRQVRATMRSIMCTAERPASRPRRPCGLPDGGRAPRDTPCPAGQPAAHMDRRVAGVRDPPEPVLSIVSGWSQLMSGDLDAVERRLDDAEAALAAGEQDPELAREWADTEDLRTASATISVYRASLAQAHGDVAGTVHHARSALDRAGPEDHFIRGAVGGFLGLAAWAAGDVQEALSTFSDAMSSLHAAGNLVDELDSTIVLADMWVAAGRPGRARQLYERALQTATAGGEPYPRATADLHVCLAELDRELGDLATAQAHLETARALAERTSITENRHRWYVAMAQRRAITGDVATVTQLLDQAEALYRRGFYPDVRPIAATRARIQISQGNLAAAEEWARGHDVAAADETTYLHEYDHLTRVRLVLARHRRVNGPENAVASDTSPLDTALALLDRLLACAEPGRPGSVIEIAMLRALTHHARGERTQAFEDLEYALTQSPEPESYVRLFLDESDPMLALLGEAADGGGGAHDAVSQHARRLLDAAGSRQTARKAAQHALADPLSDRELDVLRLLDNDLTGPQIARELYVSLNTLRTHTKRIFTKLDVNTRAAAVRRAHERGLL
;
A
#
# COMPACT_ATOMS: atom_id res chain seq x y z
N MET A 1 -33.01 7.31 -36.85
CA MET A 1 -32.35 7.44 -38.18
C MET A 1 -31.86 8.87 -38.24
N THR A 2 -30.58 9.21 -38.27
CA THR A 2 -29.44 8.55 -38.91
C THR A 2 -28.18 9.03 -38.16
N ARG A 3 -27.38 8.09 -37.64
CA ARG A 3 -25.95 8.29 -37.34
C ARG A 3 -25.20 8.23 -38.66
N ASP A 4 -24.20 9.08 -38.89
CA ASP A 4 -22.83 8.63 -39.23
C ASP A 4 -21.85 9.79 -39.50
N VAL A 5 -20.56 9.50 -39.31
CA VAL A 5 -19.35 10.19 -39.80
C VAL A 5 -18.80 11.40 -39.03
N THR A 6 -18.34 11.21 -37.78
CA THR A 6 -17.20 11.99 -37.24
C THR A 6 -16.37 11.23 -36.18
N GLU A 7 -16.12 9.92 -36.36
CA GLU A 7 -15.41 9.11 -35.35
C GLU A 7 -14.33 8.18 -35.94
N CYS A 8 -13.53 8.68 -36.90
CA CYS A 8 -12.43 7.89 -37.50
C CYS A 8 -11.16 8.69 -37.81
N ARG A 9 -10.84 9.71 -36.99
CA ARG A 9 -9.63 10.52 -37.19
C ARG A 9 -8.82 10.79 -35.92
N GLU A 10 -8.70 9.82 -35.01
CA GLU A 10 -7.76 9.89 -33.86
C GLU A 10 -7.00 8.57 -33.61
N LEU A 11 -6.71 7.80 -34.67
CA LEU A 11 -5.82 6.62 -34.61
C LEU A 11 -4.53 6.82 -35.44
N SER A 12 -4.05 8.07 -35.54
CA SER A 12 -2.81 8.38 -36.26
C SER A 12 -2.01 9.50 -35.57
N THR A 13 -1.59 9.26 -34.33
CA THR A 13 -0.55 10.07 -33.66
C THR A 13 0.58 9.24 -33.07
N ALA A 14 0.71 7.96 -33.45
CA ALA A 14 1.85 7.11 -33.12
C ALA A 14 3.07 7.29 -34.05
N LYS A 15 3.03 8.27 -34.98
CA LYS A 15 4.09 8.48 -35.99
C LYS A 15 4.78 9.86 -35.94
N THR A 16 4.38 10.75 -35.03
CA THR A 16 4.90 12.12 -34.97
C THR A 16 5.94 12.32 -33.85
N TYR A 17 6.02 11.41 -32.88
CA TYR A 17 7.13 11.35 -31.94
C TYR A 17 7.92 10.07 -32.23
N GLY A 18 9.10 10.21 -32.83
CA GLY A 18 9.99 9.11 -33.19
C GLY A 18 10.50 8.34 -31.98
N ILE A 19 9.62 7.57 -31.34
CA ILE A 19 9.96 6.58 -30.34
C ILE A 19 10.10 5.27 -31.10
N GLU A 20 11.29 5.02 -31.63
CA GLU A 20 11.69 3.66 -31.97
C GLU A 20 11.50 2.78 -30.72
N GLY A 21 10.81 1.65 -30.89
CA GLY A 21 10.49 0.69 -29.82
C GLY A 21 11.72 0.06 -29.12
N ASP A 22 12.92 0.53 -29.43
CA ASP A 22 14.17 0.18 -28.75
C ASP A 22 14.45 1.05 -27.50
N ASN A 23 13.75 2.18 -27.29
CA ASN A 23 14.04 3.08 -26.16
C ASN A 23 13.32 2.76 -24.83
N LEU A 24 12.20 2.01 -24.85
CA LEU A 24 11.51 1.59 -23.60
C LEU A 24 12.21 0.43 -22.87
N ILE A 25 13.17 -0.23 -23.51
CA ILE A 25 13.97 -1.32 -22.93
C ILE A 25 15.38 -0.83 -22.52
N ARG A 26 15.76 0.40 -22.88
CA ARG A 26 17.02 1.02 -22.43
C ARG A 26 16.96 1.55 -21.00
N SER A 27 15.78 1.80 -20.43
CA SER A 27 15.65 2.02 -18.98
C SER A 27 15.63 0.67 -18.25
N SER A 28 16.82 0.14 -18.02
CA SER A 28 17.10 -1.13 -17.32
C SER A 28 16.61 -1.21 -15.87
N SER A 29 15.88 -0.22 -15.36
CA SER A 29 15.55 -0.05 -13.95
C SER A 29 14.33 -0.85 -13.45
N SER A 30 13.53 -1.43 -14.35
CA SER A 30 12.31 -2.21 -14.01
C SER A 30 12.50 -3.74 -14.04
N LEU A 31 13.70 -4.19 -14.40
CA LEU A 31 14.06 -5.61 -14.47
C LEU A 31 14.61 -6.11 -13.12
N PRO A 32 14.34 -7.36 -12.70
CA PRO A 32 15.07 -8.02 -11.61
C PRO A 32 16.58 -7.86 -11.78
N GLY A 33 17.33 -7.81 -10.68
CA GLY A 33 18.80 -7.76 -10.71
C GLY A 33 19.42 -8.84 -11.61
N VAL A 34 18.84 -10.04 -11.65
CA VAL A 34 19.19 -11.15 -12.55
C VAL A 34 19.12 -10.74 -14.03
N LEU A 35 18.10 -9.99 -14.44
CA LEU A 35 17.89 -9.56 -15.82
C LEU A 35 18.62 -8.26 -16.17
N ARG A 36 19.11 -7.50 -15.17
CA ARG A 36 20.05 -6.38 -15.36
C ARG A 36 21.50 -6.87 -15.60
N ARG A 37 21.82 -8.17 -15.39
CA ARG A 37 23.16 -8.77 -15.53
C ARG A 37 23.68 -8.79 -16.98
N ARG A 38 24.21 -7.65 -17.42
CA ARG A 38 25.00 -7.49 -18.67
C ARG A 38 24.17 -7.74 -19.95
N GLN A 39 24.84 -7.79 -21.11
CA GLN A 39 24.21 -7.82 -22.44
C GLN A 39 24.11 -9.23 -23.06
N SER A 40 24.59 -10.26 -22.36
CA SER A 40 25.05 -11.56 -22.91
C SER A 40 23.95 -12.59 -23.23
N TRP A 41 22.74 -12.15 -23.58
CA TRP A 41 21.63 -13.07 -23.87
C TRP A 41 21.76 -13.75 -25.24
N SER A 42 21.33 -15.01 -25.33
CA SER A 42 21.07 -15.63 -26.63
C SER A 42 19.94 -14.87 -27.36
N LYS A 43 20.07 -14.68 -28.68
CA LYS A 43 19.03 -14.01 -29.51
C LYS A 43 17.62 -14.60 -29.34
N PRO A 44 17.45 -15.94 -29.18
CA PRO A 44 16.16 -16.55 -28.84
C PRO A 44 15.61 -16.11 -27.48
N SER A 45 16.40 -16.17 -26.42
CA SER A 45 15.98 -15.80 -25.05
C SER A 45 15.55 -14.33 -24.96
N LEU A 46 16.21 -13.41 -25.67
CA LEU A 46 15.80 -12.00 -25.75
C LEU A 46 14.44 -11.82 -26.43
N ARG A 47 14.16 -12.56 -27.50
CA ARG A 47 12.87 -12.45 -28.21
C ARG A 47 11.73 -12.95 -27.34
N GLN A 48 11.96 -14.04 -26.61
CA GLN A 48 10.97 -14.64 -25.72
C GLN A 48 10.68 -13.74 -24.52
N VAL A 49 11.72 -13.20 -23.86
CA VAL A 49 11.55 -12.25 -22.75
C VAL A 49 10.89 -10.96 -23.22
N ARG A 50 11.26 -10.41 -24.39
CA ARG A 50 10.55 -9.26 -24.98
C ARG A 50 9.09 -9.55 -25.33
N ALA A 51 8.73 -10.79 -25.62
CA ALA A 51 7.33 -11.18 -25.88
C ALA A 51 6.55 -11.32 -24.57
N THR A 52 7.13 -11.96 -23.56
CA THR A 52 6.55 -12.08 -22.21
C THR A 52 6.36 -10.70 -21.57
N MET A 53 7.37 -9.82 -21.61
CA MET A 53 7.28 -8.45 -21.09
C MET A 53 6.20 -7.60 -21.78
N ARG A 54 6.05 -7.74 -23.11
CA ARG A 54 4.97 -7.07 -23.85
C ARG A 54 3.59 -7.61 -23.48
N SER A 55 3.47 -8.91 -23.22
CA SER A 55 2.22 -9.51 -22.76
C SER A 55 1.83 -8.98 -21.38
N ILE A 56 2.79 -8.85 -20.46
CA ILE A 56 2.60 -8.35 -19.09
C ILE A 56 2.09 -6.90 -19.09
N MET A 57 2.73 -6.01 -19.86
CA MET A 57 2.29 -4.62 -19.99
C MET A 57 0.88 -4.50 -20.58
N CYS A 58 0.55 -5.31 -21.59
CA CYS A 58 -0.79 -5.34 -22.17
C CYS A 58 -1.88 -5.91 -21.24
N THR A 59 -1.53 -6.79 -20.29
CA THR A 59 -2.49 -7.32 -19.31
C THR A 59 -2.73 -6.37 -18.13
N ALA A 60 -1.75 -5.53 -17.77
CA ALA A 60 -1.88 -4.54 -16.71
C ALA A 60 -2.83 -3.38 -17.08
N GLU A 61 -3.04 -3.10 -18.37
CA GLU A 61 -3.86 -1.98 -18.86
C GLU A 61 -5.32 -2.34 -19.20
N ARG A 62 -5.76 -3.61 -19.05
CA ARG A 62 -7.13 -4.00 -19.39
C ARG A 62 -8.04 -4.00 -18.16
N PRO A 63 -9.04 -3.10 -18.07
CA PRO A 63 -10.10 -3.25 -17.08
C PRO A 63 -10.87 -4.55 -17.33
N ALA A 64 -11.16 -5.29 -16.26
CA ALA A 64 -11.88 -6.55 -16.27
C ALA A 64 -13.36 -6.35 -16.63
N SER A 65 -13.66 -6.05 -17.89
CA SER A 65 -15.04 -6.00 -18.38
C SER A 65 -15.11 -6.23 -19.89
N ARG A 66 -14.91 -7.48 -20.33
CA ARG A 66 -15.59 -8.06 -21.51
C ARG A 66 -15.29 -9.56 -21.67
N PRO A 67 -16.30 -10.44 -21.71
CA PRO A 67 -16.10 -11.85 -21.98
C PRO A 67 -15.67 -12.06 -23.45
N ARG A 68 -14.66 -12.91 -23.67
CA ARG A 68 -14.20 -13.30 -25.01
C ARG A 68 -15.34 -14.04 -25.74
N ARG A 69 -15.78 -13.52 -26.88
CA ARG A 69 -16.61 -14.30 -27.83
C ARG A 69 -15.72 -15.29 -28.59
N PRO A 70 -16.17 -16.53 -28.84
CA PRO A 70 -15.42 -17.49 -29.66
C PRO A 70 -15.54 -17.09 -31.13
N CYS A 71 -14.41 -16.81 -31.78
CA CYS A 71 -14.36 -16.59 -33.23
C CYS A 71 -14.51 -17.92 -33.95
N GLY A 72 -15.63 -18.09 -34.66
CA GLY A 72 -15.82 -19.17 -35.62
C GLY A 72 -14.97 -18.96 -36.87
N LEU A 73 -14.45 -20.07 -37.39
CA LEU A 73 -13.85 -20.18 -38.73
C LEU A 73 -14.91 -19.98 -39.81
N PRO A 74 -14.59 -19.38 -40.97
CA PRO A 74 -15.31 -19.65 -42.20
C PRO A 74 -14.48 -20.52 -43.15
N ASP A 75 -15.15 -21.55 -43.67
CA ASP A 75 -14.74 -22.37 -44.80
C ASP A 75 -14.59 -21.57 -46.11
N GLY A 76 -13.70 -22.05 -46.98
CA GLY A 76 -13.95 -22.02 -48.43
C GLY A 76 -12.87 -21.36 -49.31
N GLY A 77 -12.06 -22.21 -49.95
CA GLY A 77 -11.99 -22.16 -51.43
C GLY A 77 -10.69 -21.70 -52.10
N ARG A 78 -10.10 -22.68 -52.82
CA ARG A 78 -9.32 -22.63 -54.08
C ARG A 78 -7.79 -22.58 -54.00
N ALA A 79 -7.19 -23.71 -54.41
CA ALA A 79 -5.89 -23.79 -55.09
C ALA A 79 -6.00 -23.24 -56.54
N PRO A 80 -4.89 -22.93 -57.24
CA PRO A 80 -4.19 -24.00 -57.94
C PRO A 80 -2.66 -23.86 -58.21
N ARG A 81 -2.05 -25.02 -58.48
CA ARG A 81 -0.96 -25.36 -59.44
C ARG A 81 0.53 -25.13 -59.09
N ASP A 82 1.18 -26.29 -58.88
CA ASP A 82 2.27 -26.87 -59.67
C ASP A 82 3.51 -26.03 -60.02
N THR A 83 4.62 -26.34 -59.35
CA THR A 83 5.95 -26.49 -59.99
C THR A 83 6.86 -27.38 -59.12
N PRO A 84 7.66 -28.29 -59.69
CA PRO A 84 8.35 -29.34 -58.95
C PRO A 84 9.74 -28.89 -58.45
N CYS A 85 10.09 -29.27 -57.21
CA CYS A 85 11.48 -29.26 -56.72
C CYS A 85 12.23 -30.52 -57.19
N PRO A 86 13.50 -30.43 -57.60
CA PRO A 86 14.33 -31.61 -57.83
C PRO A 86 14.91 -32.14 -56.51
N ALA A 87 14.85 -33.45 -56.34
CA ALA A 87 15.48 -34.19 -55.26
C ALA A 87 17.00 -34.23 -55.44
N GLY A 88 17.75 -34.13 -54.33
CA GLY A 88 19.18 -34.39 -54.34
C GLY A 88 19.91 -34.09 -53.01
N GLN A 89 20.10 -35.17 -52.23
CA GLN A 89 21.15 -35.43 -51.23
C GLN A 89 20.78 -35.41 -49.73
N PRO A 90 21.20 -36.43 -48.95
CA PRO A 90 20.77 -36.65 -47.59
C PRO A 90 21.70 -35.94 -46.59
N ALA A 91 21.16 -35.00 -45.82
CA ALA A 91 21.84 -34.49 -44.63
C ALA A 91 21.41 -35.35 -43.43
N ALA A 92 22.26 -36.30 -43.08
CA ALA A 92 22.22 -36.99 -41.80
C ALA A 92 22.49 -35.97 -40.69
N HIS A 93 21.43 -35.41 -40.09
CA HIS A 93 21.37 -34.83 -38.74
C HIS A 93 20.05 -34.06 -38.65
N MET A 94 18.98 -34.72 -38.20
CA MET A 94 17.82 -34.14 -37.52
C MET A 94 16.69 -35.16 -37.57
N ASP A 95 16.57 -35.99 -36.54
CA ASP A 95 15.25 -36.42 -36.10
C ASP A 95 15.25 -36.88 -34.64
N ARG A 96 15.17 -35.90 -33.72
CA ARG A 96 14.68 -36.10 -32.34
C ARG A 96 13.24 -35.53 -32.20
N ARG A 97 12.50 -35.36 -33.30
CA ARG A 97 11.11 -34.82 -33.28
C ARG A 97 10.05 -35.91 -33.49
N VAL A 98 10.30 -37.13 -33.00
CA VAL A 98 9.31 -38.21 -32.97
C VAL A 98 9.19 -38.78 -31.55
N ALA A 99 8.68 -37.95 -30.66
CA ALA A 99 7.89 -38.35 -29.50
C ALA A 99 7.22 -37.06 -28.99
N GLY A 100 5.96 -37.10 -28.58
CA GLY A 100 5.23 -35.95 -28.02
C GLY A 100 5.75 -35.47 -26.66
N VAL A 101 7.06 -35.54 -26.41
CA VAL A 101 7.75 -34.94 -25.27
C VAL A 101 7.91 -33.47 -25.63
N ARG A 102 7.20 -32.59 -24.92
CA ARG A 102 7.54 -31.16 -24.94
C ARG A 102 8.99 -31.07 -24.48
N ASP A 103 9.86 -30.46 -25.28
CA ASP A 103 11.19 -30.08 -24.82
C ASP A 103 11.04 -29.35 -23.47
N PRO A 104 11.74 -29.78 -22.41
CA PRO A 104 11.62 -29.14 -21.10
C PRO A 104 11.91 -27.64 -21.26
N PRO A 105 11.06 -26.75 -20.72
CA PRO A 105 11.28 -25.32 -20.85
C PRO A 105 12.65 -24.97 -20.25
N GLU A 106 13.40 -24.10 -20.91
CA GLU A 106 14.71 -23.66 -20.41
C GLU A 106 14.54 -23.15 -18.96
N PRO A 107 15.35 -23.65 -18.00
CA PRO A 107 15.10 -23.42 -16.57
C PRO A 107 15.08 -21.94 -16.20
N VAL A 108 15.94 -21.12 -16.82
CA VAL A 108 16.00 -19.68 -16.57
C VAL A 108 14.71 -18.98 -17.03
N LEU A 109 14.18 -19.31 -18.20
CA LEU A 109 12.88 -18.80 -18.68
C LEU A 109 11.72 -19.22 -17.77
N SER A 110 11.74 -20.45 -17.24
CA SER A 110 10.73 -20.90 -16.26
C SER A 110 10.79 -20.07 -14.98
N ILE A 111 11.99 -19.82 -14.45
CA ILE A 111 12.23 -18.96 -13.27
C ILE A 111 11.71 -17.53 -13.53
N VAL A 112 12.06 -16.92 -14.66
CA VAL A 112 11.62 -15.57 -15.03
C VAL A 112 10.11 -15.50 -15.21
N SER A 113 9.51 -16.54 -15.81
CA SER A 113 8.06 -16.65 -15.90
C SER A 113 7.42 -16.75 -14.52
N GLY A 114 8.01 -17.51 -13.59
CA GLY A 114 7.54 -17.61 -12.20
C GLY A 114 7.53 -16.24 -11.52
N TRP A 115 8.65 -15.51 -11.58
CA TRP A 115 8.70 -14.14 -11.04
C TRP A 115 7.64 -13.21 -11.62
N SER A 116 7.39 -13.29 -12.92
CA SER A 116 6.32 -12.49 -13.54
C SER A 116 4.93 -12.84 -12.99
N GLN A 117 4.65 -14.12 -12.72
CA GLN A 117 3.35 -14.54 -12.18
C GLN A 117 3.18 -14.07 -10.73
N LEU A 118 4.30 -14.06 -9.97
CA LEU A 118 4.34 -13.55 -8.61
C LEU A 118 3.94 -12.08 -8.56
N MET A 119 4.46 -11.25 -9.48
CA MET A 119 4.09 -9.83 -9.57
C MET A 119 2.62 -9.58 -9.99
N SER A 120 2.01 -10.55 -10.68
CA SER A 120 0.56 -10.52 -10.95
C SER A 120 -0.30 -11.06 -9.79
N GLY A 121 0.31 -11.72 -8.80
CA GLY A 121 -0.36 -12.34 -7.65
C GLY A 121 -0.94 -13.73 -7.92
N ASP A 122 -0.52 -14.41 -9.00
CA ASP A 122 -0.95 -15.80 -9.31
C ASP A 122 0.04 -16.79 -8.69
N LEU A 123 -0.11 -17.02 -7.38
CA LEU A 123 0.79 -17.87 -6.59
C LEU A 123 0.85 -19.32 -7.10
N ASP A 124 -0.28 -19.89 -7.51
CA ASP A 124 -0.33 -21.24 -8.08
C ASP A 124 0.44 -21.33 -9.40
N ALA A 125 0.41 -20.29 -10.23
CA ALA A 125 1.21 -20.24 -11.44
C ALA A 125 2.70 -20.06 -11.17
N VAL A 126 3.08 -19.38 -10.08
CA VAL A 126 4.47 -19.34 -9.62
C VAL A 126 4.95 -20.75 -9.30
N GLU A 127 4.20 -21.49 -8.47
CA GLU A 127 4.57 -22.84 -8.03
C GLU A 127 4.84 -23.76 -9.23
N ARG A 128 3.90 -23.83 -10.17
CA ARG A 128 4.06 -24.63 -11.40
C ARG A 128 5.31 -24.26 -12.20
N ARG A 129 5.66 -22.97 -12.25
CA ARG A 129 6.86 -22.51 -12.98
C ARG A 129 8.16 -22.83 -12.27
N LEU A 130 8.15 -22.88 -10.94
CA LEU A 130 9.29 -23.35 -10.17
C LEU A 130 9.46 -24.87 -10.32
N ASP A 131 8.36 -25.63 -10.30
CA ASP A 131 8.38 -27.08 -10.59
C ASP A 131 8.95 -27.37 -11.99
N ASP A 132 8.49 -26.64 -13.01
CA ASP A 132 9.00 -26.74 -14.39
C ASP A 132 10.53 -26.48 -14.44
N ALA A 133 11.02 -25.50 -13.68
CA ALA A 133 12.44 -25.14 -13.66
C ALA A 133 13.29 -26.21 -12.95
N GLU A 134 12.82 -26.74 -11.82
CA GLU A 134 13.49 -27.81 -11.07
C GLU A 134 13.57 -29.11 -11.89
N ALA A 135 12.47 -29.47 -12.56
CA ALA A 135 12.43 -30.62 -13.46
C ALA A 135 13.40 -30.46 -14.64
N ALA A 136 13.50 -29.25 -15.22
CA ALA A 136 14.46 -28.97 -16.28
C ALA A 136 15.91 -29.09 -15.77
N LEU A 137 16.24 -28.50 -14.62
CA LEU A 137 17.59 -28.63 -14.04
C LEU A 137 17.97 -30.10 -13.79
N ALA A 138 17.05 -30.89 -13.20
CA ALA A 138 17.27 -32.32 -12.95
C ALA A 138 17.47 -33.12 -14.25
N ALA A 139 16.76 -32.77 -15.33
CA ALA A 139 16.96 -33.39 -16.65
C ALA A 139 18.33 -33.04 -17.24
N GLY A 140 18.79 -31.80 -17.08
CA GLY A 140 20.13 -31.37 -17.52
C GLY A 140 21.27 -32.06 -16.76
N GLU A 141 21.10 -32.35 -15.47
CA GLU A 141 22.08 -33.13 -14.70
C GLU A 141 22.23 -34.57 -15.22
N GLN A 142 21.15 -35.14 -15.78
CA GLN A 142 21.14 -36.49 -16.33
C GLN A 142 21.61 -36.55 -17.80
N ASP A 143 21.40 -35.47 -18.56
CA ASP A 143 21.78 -35.37 -19.97
C ASP A 143 22.75 -34.20 -20.24
N PRO A 144 24.07 -34.48 -20.33
CA PRO A 144 25.07 -33.48 -20.64
C PRO A 144 24.95 -32.84 -22.03
N GLU A 145 24.22 -33.44 -22.98
CA GLU A 145 23.91 -32.79 -24.27
C GLU A 145 22.84 -31.71 -24.07
N LEU A 146 21.77 -32.03 -23.33
CA LEU A 146 20.72 -31.08 -22.97
C LEU A 146 21.28 -29.92 -22.14
N ALA A 147 22.15 -30.21 -21.17
CA ALA A 147 22.85 -29.17 -20.41
C ALA A 147 23.78 -28.31 -21.27
N ARG A 148 24.29 -28.82 -22.40
CA ARG A 148 25.09 -28.05 -23.38
C ARG A 148 24.23 -27.22 -24.33
N GLU A 149 22.99 -27.66 -24.61
CA GLU A 149 22.01 -26.87 -25.36
C GLU A 149 21.64 -25.58 -24.62
N TRP A 150 21.65 -25.64 -23.28
CA TRP A 150 21.61 -24.45 -22.44
C TRP A 150 23.03 -23.87 -22.32
N ALA A 151 23.20 -22.59 -22.65
CA ALA A 151 24.50 -21.96 -22.47
C ALA A 151 24.85 -21.92 -20.98
N ASP A 152 26.06 -22.35 -20.61
CA ASP A 152 26.58 -22.20 -19.25
C ASP A 152 26.75 -20.71 -18.94
N THR A 153 25.72 -20.15 -18.32
CA THR A 153 25.58 -18.75 -17.99
C THR A 153 25.57 -18.60 -16.48
N GLU A 154 25.92 -17.41 -15.99
CA GLU A 154 25.78 -17.08 -14.56
C GLU A 154 24.35 -17.32 -14.07
N ASP A 155 23.35 -17.05 -14.90
CA ASP A 155 21.93 -17.27 -14.59
C ASP A 155 21.61 -18.75 -14.40
N LEU A 156 22.18 -19.64 -15.22
CA LEU A 156 22.03 -21.08 -15.05
C LEU A 156 22.78 -21.59 -13.81
N ARG A 157 24.00 -21.09 -13.54
CA ARG A 157 24.77 -21.43 -12.34
C ARG A 157 24.06 -21.05 -11.04
N THR A 158 23.36 -19.92 -11.04
CA THR A 158 22.61 -19.42 -9.89
C THR A 158 21.14 -19.86 -9.87
N ALA A 159 20.70 -20.68 -10.84
CA ALA A 159 19.29 -21.06 -11.01
C ALA A 159 18.71 -21.79 -9.78
N SER A 160 19.43 -22.78 -9.25
CA SER A 160 18.96 -23.56 -8.08
C SER A 160 18.79 -22.69 -6.82
N ALA A 161 19.74 -21.77 -6.59
CA ALA A 161 19.65 -20.81 -5.50
C ALA A 161 18.49 -19.81 -5.74
N THR A 162 18.31 -19.34 -6.98
CA THR A 162 17.22 -18.42 -7.36
C THR A 162 15.84 -19.06 -7.20
N ILE A 163 15.68 -20.33 -7.56
CA ILE A 163 14.45 -21.11 -7.32
C ILE A 163 14.16 -21.15 -5.82
N SER A 164 15.17 -21.45 -4.99
CA SER A 164 15.02 -21.48 -3.54
C SER A 164 14.58 -20.12 -2.97
N VAL A 165 15.09 -19.01 -3.50
CA VAL A 165 14.62 -17.65 -3.15
C VAL A 165 13.13 -17.47 -3.49
N TYR A 166 12.69 -17.89 -4.68
CA TYR A 166 11.27 -17.76 -5.04
C TYR A 166 10.35 -18.73 -4.31
N ARG A 167 10.84 -19.91 -3.89
CA ARG A 167 10.12 -20.78 -2.95
C ARG A 167 9.95 -20.12 -1.60
N ALA A 168 10.98 -19.43 -1.08
CA ALA A 168 10.85 -18.64 0.13
C ALA A 168 9.81 -17.52 -0.04
N SER A 169 9.81 -16.85 -1.20
CA SER A 169 8.81 -15.83 -1.53
C SER A 169 7.37 -16.36 -1.61
N LEU A 170 7.18 -17.60 -2.07
CA LEU A 170 5.87 -18.25 -2.13
C LEU A 170 5.40 -18.69 -0.73
N ALA A 171 6.29 -19.30 0.06
CA ALA A 171 6.00 -19.66 1.45
C ALA A 171 5.61 -18.42 2.26
N GLN A 172 6.35 -17.32 2.09
CA GLN A 172 6.07 -16.05 2.76
C GLN A 172 4.72 -15.48 2.33
N ALA A 173 4.43 -15.50 1.02
CA ALA A 173 3.12 -15.10 0.51
C ALA A 173 1.99 -15.97 1.05
N HIS A 174 2.24 -17.23 1.42
CA HIS A 174 1.26 -18.10 2.09
C HIS A 174 1.19 -17.93 3.61
N GLY A 175 2.06 -17.11 4.21
CA GLY A 175 2.17 -16.97 5.66
C GLY A 175 2.88 -18.14 6.33
N ASP A 176 3.56 -18.99 5.57
CA ASP A 176 4.37 -20.09 6.08
C ASP A 176 5.76 -19.58 6.47
N VAL A 177 5.86 -19.11 7.72
CA VAL A 177 7.12 -18.59 8.30
C VAL A 177 8.21 -19.67 8.29
N ALA A 178 7.86 -20.91 8.63
CA ALA A 178 8.82 -22.01 8.69
C ALA A 178 9.36 -22.38 7.30
N GLY A 179 8.47 -22.48 6.31
CA GLY A 179 8.84 -22.69 4.91
C GLY A 179 9.68 -21.56 4.34
N THR A 180 9.38 -20.31 4.70
CA THR A 180 10.17 -19.14 4.31
C THR A 180 11.61 -19.26 4.80
N VAL A 181 11.81 -19.55 6.09
CA VAL A 181 13.13 -19.74 6.68
C VAL A 181 13.86 -20.92 6.06
N HIS A 182 13.16 -22.04 5.86
CA HIS A 182 13.73 -23.24 5.24
C HIS A 182 14.28 -22.95 3.84
N HIS A 183 13.46 -22.38 2.96
CA HIS A 183 13.85 -22.10 1.58
C HIS A 183 14.91 -21.00 1.48
N ALA A 184 14.86 -19.97 2.35
CA ALA A 184 15.89 -18.93 2.40
C ALA A 184 17.26 -19.51 2.80
N ARG A 185 17.32 -20.38 3.83
CA ARG A 185 18.57 -21.06 4.20
C ARG A 185 19.06 -22.00 3.09
N SER A 186 18.15 -22.71 2.44
CA SER A 186 18.44 -23.54 1.28
C SER A 186 19.07 -22.74 0.13
N ALA A 187 18.61 -21.51 -0.11
CA ALA A 187 19.22 -20.62 -1.10
C ALA A 187 20.63 -20.18 -0.70
N LEU A 188 20.85 -19.91 0.60
CA LEU A 188 22.16 -19.51 1.14
C LEU A 188 23.21 -20.62 0.99
N ASP A 189 22.84 -21.86 1.29
CA ASP A 189 23.73 -23.02 1.17
C ASP A 189 24.21 -23.24 -0.28
N ARG A 190 23.44 -22.76 -1.25
CA ARG A 190 23.73 -22.84 -2.68
C ARG A 190 24.37 -21.57 -3.25
N ALA A 191 24.52 -20.51 -2.47
CA ALA A 191 25.03 -19.22 -2.92
C ALA A 191 26.55 -19.12 -2.75
N GLY A 192 27.25 -18.68 -3.80
CA GLY A 192 28.66 -18.31 -3.73
C GLY A 192 28.90 -17.08 -2.85
N PRO A 193 30.16 -16.81 -2.44
CA PRO A 193 30.51 -15.64 -1.62
C PRO A 193 30.22 -14.30 -2.33
N GLU A 194 30.28 -14.28 -3.66
CA GLU A 194 30.05 -13.07 -4.47
C GLU A 194 28.61 -12.94 -4.99
N ASP A 195 27.70 -13.83 -4.59
CA ASP A 195 26.30 -13.80 -4.99
C ASP A 195 25.49 -12.81 -4.14
N HIS A 196 25.91 -11.53 -4.15
CA HIS A 196 25.35 -10.45 -3.32
C HIS A 196 23.83 -10.30 -3.48
N PHE A 197 23.28 -10.58 -4.66
CA PHE A 197 21.82 -10.61 -4.89
C PHE A 197 21.12 -11.72 -4.10
N ILE A 198 21.60 -12.97 -4.18
CA ILE A 198 21.00 -14.10 -3.47
C ILE A 198 21.15 -13.90 -1.98
N ARG A 199 22.34 -13.49 -1.52
CA ARG A 199 22.60 -13.19 -0.11
C ARG A 199 21.70 -12.08 0.44
N GLY A 200 21.51 -11.01 -0.35
CA GLY A 200 20.55 -9.95 -0.04
C GLY A 200 19.11 -10.48 0.04
N ALA A 201 18.67 -11.27 -0.95
CA ALA A 201 17.33 -11.85 -0.95
C ALA A 201 17.09 -12.80 0.23
N VAL A 202 18.07 -13.65 0.58
CA VAL A 202 18.02 -14.54 1.75
C VAL A 202 17.86 -13.73 3.03
N GLY A 203 18.74 -12.74 3.26
CA GLY A 203 18.63 -11.86 4.43
C GLY A 203 17.27 -11.16 4.47
N GLY A 204 16.77 -10.71 3.32
CA GLY A 204 15.45 -10.11 3.20
C GLY A 204 14.34 -11.05 3.67
N PHE A 205 14.29 -12.28 3.17
CA PHE A 205 13.25 -13.25 3.56
C PHE A 205 13.39 -13.74 5.00
N LEU A 206 14.61 -13.91 5.51
CA LEU A 206 14.82 -14.21 6.93
C LEU A 206 14.34 -13.05 7.83
N GLY A 207 14.62 -11.80 7.44
CA GLY A 207 14.11 -10.62 8.13
C GLY A 207 12.58 -10.51 8.08
N LEU A 208 11.95 -10.80 6.94
CA LEU A 208 10.50 -10.82 6.79
C LEU A 208 9.84 -11.93 7.62
N ALA A 209 10.48 -13.11 7.70
CA ALA A 209 10.02 -14.22 8.53
C ALA A 209 10.11 -13.90 10.03
N ALA A 210 11.23 -13.31 10.47
CA ALA A 210 11.38 -12.81 11.84
C ALA A 210 10.33 -11.73 12.17
N TRP A 211 10.06 -10.82 11.23
CA TRP A 211 9.02 -9.80 11.41
C TRP A 211 7.63 -10.42 11.52
N ALA A 212 7.28 -11.37 10.66
CA ALA A 212 6.01 -12.10 10.73
C ALA A 212 5.84 -12.86 12.05
N ALA A 213 6.93 -13.40 12.60
CA ALA A 213 6.95 -14.05 13.91
C ALA A 213 6.87 -13.06 15.09
N GLY A 214 6.98 -11.75 14.84
CA GLY A 214 6.96 -10.71 15.87
C GLY A 214 8.31 -10.42 16.53
N ASP A 215 9.41 -11.01 16.04
CA ASP A 215 10.78 -10.67 16.44
C ASP A 215 11.29 -9.47 15.62
N VAL A 216 10.86 -8.29 16.04
CA VAL A 216 11.20 -7.03 15.36
C VAL A 216 12.70 -6.71 15.48
N GLN A 217 13.39 -7.16 16.52
CA GLN A 217 14.83 -6.86 16.67
C GLN A 217 15.67 -7.69 15.69
N GLU A 218 15.40 -9.00 15.60
CA GLU A 218 16.04 -9.85 14.59
C GLU A 218 15.69 -9.40 13.18
N ALA A 219 14.43 -9.03 12.94
CA ALA A 219 14.00 -8.49 11.66
C ALA A 219 14.76 -7.22 11.26
N LEU A 220 14.87 -6.23 12.16
CA LEU A 220 15.59 -4.99 11.89
C LEU A 220 17.06 -5.24 11.55
N SER A 221 17.73 -6.10 12.32
CA SER A 221 19.14 -6.44 12.07
C SER A 221 19.30 -7.14 10.73
N THR A 222 18.57 -8.24 10.51
CA THR A 222 18.73 -9.10 9.34
C THR A 222 18.34 -8.38 8.06
N PHE A 223 17.28 -7.56 8.10
CA PHE A 223 16.80 -6.83 6.92
C PHE A 223 17.70 -5.62 6.59
N SER A 224 18.33 -5.00 7.59
CA SER A 224 19.34 -3.94 7.35
C SER A 224 20.59 -4.48 6.65
N ASP A 225 21.04 -5.68 7.04
CA ASP A 225 22.18 -6.36 6.39
C ASP A 225 21.84 -6.78 4.95
N ALA A 226 20.59 -7.22 4.74
CA ALA A 226 20.05 -7.52 3.41
C ALA A 226 20.06 -6.29 2.49
N MET A 227 19.59 -5.14 2.98
CA MET A 227 19.62 -3.89 2.23
C MET A 227 21.05 -3.45 1.89
N SER A 228 22.00 -3.63 2.81
CA SER A 228 23.42 -3.35 2.56
C SER A 228 23.98 -4.23 1.43
N SER A 229 23.55 -5.50 1.35
CA SER A 229 23.92 -6.42 0.28
C SER A 229 23.28 -6.04 -1.08
N LEU A 230 22.02 -5.60 -1.08
CA LEU A 230 21.34 -5.09 -2.27
C LEU A 230 22.00 -3.80 -2.81
N HIS A 231 22.41 -2.92 -1.90
CA HIS A 231 23.17 -1.72 -2.23
C HIS A 231 24.51 -2.07 -2.90
N ALA A 232 25.27 -3.00 -2.32
CA ALA A 232 26.52 -3.50 -2.90
C ALA A 232 26.32 -4.14 -4.28
N ALA A 233 25.15 -4.75 -4.52
CA ALA A 233 24.76 -5.29 -5.83
C ALA A 233 24.31 -4.21 -6.85
N GLY A 234 24.24 -2.93 -6.45
CA GLY A 234 23.82 -1.82 -7.32
C GLY A 234 22.32 -1.81 -7.65
N ASN A 235 21.50 -2.48 -6.84
CA ASN A 235 20.08 -2.67 -7.12
C ASN A 235 19.19 -1.60 -6.46
N LEU A 236 19.36 -0.35 -6.93
CA LEU A 236 18.78 0.84 -6.31
C LEU A 236 17.24 0.81 -6.17
N VAL A 237 16.52 0.21 -7.11
CA VAL A 237 15.04 0.18 -7.04
C VAL A 237 14.58 -0.77 -5.93
N ASP A 238 15.19 -1.95 -5.82
CA ASP A 238 14.85 -2.91 -4.77
C ASP A 238 15.32 -2.39 -3.39
N GLU A 239 16.42 -1.63 -3.33
CA GLU A 239 16.86 -0.93 -2.12
C GLU A 239 15.83 0.14 -1.68
N LEU A 240 15.36 0.97 -2.60
CA LEU A 240 14.37 2.01 -2.31
C LEU A 240 13.03 1.41 -1.86
N ASP A 241 12.53 0.37 -2.56
CA ASP A 241 11.29 -0.31 -2.19
C ASP A 241 11.45 -1.03 -0.82
N SER A 242 12.62 -1.62 -0.54
CA SER A 242 12.91 -2.26 0.76
C SER A 242 12.93 -1.28 1.92
N THR A 243 13.15 0.02 1.67
CA THR A 243 13.09 1.05 2.71
C THR A 243 11.71 1.11 3.36
N ILE A 244 10.65 0.85 2.60
CA ILE A 244 9.25 0.79 3.08
C ILE A 244 9.11 -0.23 4.20
N VAL A 245 9.58 -1.44 3.94
CA VAL A 245 9.52 -2.55 4.90
C VAL A 245 10.34 -2.24 6.15
N LEU A 246 11.59 -1.79 5.96
CA LEU A 246 12.48 -1.51 7.08
C LEU A 246 11.91 -0.41 7.98
N ALA A 247 11.30 0.61 7.39
CA ALA A 247 10.66 1.69 8.13
C ALA A 247 9.38 1.22 8.86
N ASP A 248 8.57 0.34 8.26
CA ASP A 248 7.42 -0.27 8.95
C ASP A 248 7.87 -1.13 10.16
N MET A 249 9.02 -1.82 10.07
CA MET A 249 9.64 -2.50 11.21
C MET A 249 10.09 -1.50 12.30
N TRP A 250 10.62 -0.33 11.93
CA TRP A 250 10.96 0.72 12.90
C TRP A 250 9.73 1.29 13.60
N VAL A 251 8.59 1.40 12.91
CA VAL A 251 7.31 1.78 13.54
C VAL A 251 6.88 0.73 14.56
N ALA A 252 6.99 -0.57 14.24
CA ALA A 252 6.72 -1.64 15.20
C ALA A 252 7.70 -1.61 16.40
N ALA A 253 8.93 -1.18 16.18
CA ALA A 253 9.93 -0.93 17.21
C ALA A 253 9.73 0.40 17.97
N GLY A 254 8.60 1.09 17.80
CA GLY A 254 8.31 2.32 18.54
C GLY A 254 9.15 3.53 18.12
N ARG A 255 9.76 3.49 16.92
CA ARG A 255 10.67 4.53 16.39
C ARG A 255 10.16 5.18 15.08
N PRO A 256 8.94 5.72 15.03
CA PRO A 256 8.41 6.37 13.81
C PRO A 256 9.28 7.54 13.28
N GLY A 257 10.03 8.23 14.14
CA GLY A 257 11.02 9.22 13.75
C GLY A 257 12.18 8.63 12.95
N ARG A 258 12.64 7.41 13.30
CA ARG A 258 13.61 6.66 12.48
C ARG A 258 13.02 6.23 11.14
N ALA A 259 11.77 5.78 11.14
CA ALA A 259 11.05 5.46 9.90
C ALA A 259 10.98 6.67 8.95
N ARG A 260 10.64 7.86 9.48
CA ARG A 260 10.64 9.12 8.71
C ARG A 260 12.02 9.44 8.12
N GLN A 261 13.08 9.36 8.92
CA GLN A 261 14.44 9.64 8.45
C GLN A 261 14.85 8.72 7.29
N LEU A 262 14.44 7.44 7.34
CA LEU A 262 14.68 6.50 6.25
C LEU A 262 13.93 6.92 4.97
N TYR A 263 12.66 7.28 5.08
CA TYR A 263 11.87 7.75 3.93
C TYR A 263 12.43 9.03 3.31
N GLU A 264 12.80 10.01 4.12
CA GLU A 264 13.36 11.27 3.64
C GLU A 264 14.69 11.04 2.92
N ARG A 265 15.56 10.18 3.47
CA ARG A 265 16.83 9.83 2.81
C ARG A 265 16.61 9.05 1.52
N ALA A 266 15.69 8.10 1.49
CA ALA A 266 15.35 7.36 0.28
C ALA A 266 14.76 8.29 -0.80
N LEU A 267 13.92 9.26 -0.40
CA LEU A 267 13.35 10.25 -1.31
C LEU A 267 14.43 11.17 -1.90
N GLN A 268 15.40 11.60 -1.08
CA GLN A 268 16.57 12.35 -1.55
C GLN A 268 17.39 11.54 -2.57
N THR A 269 17.70 10.27 -2.27
CA THR A 269 18.41 9.39 -3.19
C THR A 269 17.64 9.17 -4.50
N ALA A 270 16.31 8.96 -4.42
CA ALA A 270 15.46 8.74 -5.59
C ALA A 270 15.34 9.97 -6.51
N THR A 271 15.62 11.17 -5.99
CA THR A 271 15.49 12.45 -6.73
C THR A 271 16.85 13.08 -7.10
N ALA A 272 17.95 12.62 -6.53
CA ALA A 272 19.30 13.17 -6.74
C ALA A 272 19.82 13.06 -8.19
N GLY A 273 19.30 12.11 -8.99
CA GLY A 273 19.72 11.86 -10.38
C GLY A 273 19.08 12.78 -11.44
N GLY A 274 18.31 13.79 -11.02
CA GLY A 274 17.70 14.80 -11.91
C GLY A 274 16.30 14.43 -12.41
N GLU A 275 16.09 13.19 -12.86
CA GLU A 275 14.74 12.63 -13.05
C GLU A 275 14.40 11.69 -11.87
N PRO A 276 13.22 11.82 -11.23
CA PRO A 276 12.81 10.94 -10.14
C PRO A 276 12.45 9.55 -10.65
N TYR A 277 12.78 8.49 -9.90
CA TYR A 277 12.23 7.15 -10.11
C TYR A 277 10.74 7.15 -9.71
N PRO A 278 9.79 7.33 -10.64
CA PRO A 278 8.45 7.81 -10.26
C PRO A 278 7.68 6.81 -9.40
N ARG A 279 7.96 5.51 -9.58
CA ARG A 279 7.43 4.40 -8.77
C ARG A 279 7.83 4.51 -7.30
N ALA A 280 9.12 4.41 -7.00
CA ALA A 280 9.61 4.42 -5.63
C ALA A 280 9.29 5.74 -4.92
N THR A 281 9.39 6.87 -5.65
CA THR A 281 9.05 8.19 -5.14
C THR A 281 7.57 8.30 -4.74
N ALA A 282 6.64 7.74 -5.52
CA ALA A 282 5.22 7.75 -5.18
C ALA A 282 4.93 6.96 -3.89
N ASP A 283 5.46 5.75 -3.77
CA ASP A 283 5.24 4.90 -2.59
C ASP A 283 5.85 5.52 -1.32
N LEU A 284 7.04 6.13 -1.41
CA LEU A 284 7.66 6.85 -0.29
C LEU A 284 6.81 8.04 0.20
N HIS A 285 6.16 8.76 -0.72
CA HIS A 285 5.23 9.83 -0.34
C HIS A 285 3.98 9.27 0.37
N VAL A 286 3.46 8.11 -0.03
CA VAL A 286 2.35 7.47 0.69
C VAL A 286 2.76 7.15 2.12
N CYS A 287 3.95 6.57 2.32
CA CYS A 287 4.42 6.21 3.65
C CYS A 287 4.69 7.44 4.55
N LEU A 288 5.24 8.52 3.98
CA LEU A 288 5.38 9.79 4.71
C LEU A 288 4.01 10.35 5.13
N ALA A 289 3.00 10.27 4.25
CA ALA A 289 1.66 10.71 4.58
C ALA A 289 1.02 9.91 5.73
N GLU A 290 1.30 8.62 5.84
CA GLU A 290 0.84 7.80 6.96
C GLU A 290 1.48 8.22 8.28
N LEU A 291 2.77 8.56 8.28
CA LEU A 291 3.48 9.07 9.46
C LEU A 291 2.98 10.48 9.84
N ASP A 292 2.81 11.37 8.86
CA ASP A 292 2.25 12.72 9.10
C ASP A 292 0.83 12.65 9.62
N ARG A 293 0.01 11.72 9.07
CA ARG A 293 -1.31 11.44 9.61
C ARG A 293 -1.19 11.06 11.07
N GLU A 294 -0.34 10.11 11.42
CA GLU A 294 -0.17 9.64 12.80
C GLU A 294 0.26 10.74 13.76
N LEU A 295 1.12 11.67 13.32
CA LEU A 295 1.50 12.88 14.06
C LEU A 295 0.39 13.93 14.17
N GLY A 296 -0.70 13.79 13.40
CA GLY A 296 -1.79 14.75 13.33
C GLY A 296 -1.57 15.91 12.34
N ASP A 297 -0.48 15.90 11.56
CA ASP A 297 -0.25 16.87 10.49
C ASP A 297 -1.01 16.45 9.21
N LEU A 298 -2.32 16.65 9.25
CA LEU A 298 -3.22 16.25 8.16
C LEU A 298 -3.01 17.07 6.88
N ALA A 299 -2.41 18.26 6.97
CA ALA A 299 -2.14 19.11 5.82
C ALA A 299 -0.95 18.56 5.03
N THR A 300 0.16 18.25 5.69
CA THR A 300 1.33 17.64 5.05
C THR A 300 1.00 16.25 4.53
N ALA A 301 0.25 15.45 5.30
CA ALA A 301 -0.24 14.15 4.84
C ALA A 301 -1.05 14.24 3.53
N GLN A 302 -1.95 15.22 3.42
CA GLN A 302 -2.71 15.45 2.19
C GLN A 302 -1.81 15.81 1.00
N ALA A 303 -0.85 16.72 1.21
CA ALA A 303 0.07 17.16 0.16
C ALA A 303 0.93 16.00 -0.37
N HIS A 304 1.38 15.11 0.52
CA HIS A 304 2.10 13.90 0.13
C HIS A 304 1.23 12.92 -0.67
N LEU A 305 -0.03 12.70 -0.26
CA LEU A 305 -0.95 11.84 -1.03
C LEU A 305 -1.27 12.40 -2.41
N GLU A 306 -1.42 13.73 -2.54
CA GLU A 306 -1.61 14.39 -3.84
C GLU A 306 -0.38 14.25 -4.74
N THR A 307 0.81 14.44 -4.16
CA THR A 307 2.09 14.25 -4.87
C THR A 307 2.23 12.81 -5.35
N ALA A 308 1.98 11.83 -4.47
CA ALA A 308 2.01 10.41 -4.82
C ALA A 308 1.05 10.09 -5.97
N ARG A 309 -0.18 10.65 -5.95
CA ARG A 309 -1.17 10.44 -7.01
C ARG A 309 -0.70 10.96 -8.36
N ALA A 310 -0.15 12.17 -8.39
CA ALA A 310 0.37 12.78 -9.61
C ALA A 310 1.54 12.00 -10.23
N LEU A 311 2.32 11.29 -9.40
CA LEU A 311 3.41 10.41 -9.83
C LEU A 311 2.90 9.02 -10.25
N ALA A 312 1.89 8.49 -9.57
CA ALA A 312 1.39 7.12 -9.75
C ALA A 312 0.60 6.88 -11.05
N GLU A 313 0.01 7.91 -11.68
CA GLU A 313 -0.71 7.83 -12.97
C GLU A 313 0.17 7.35 -14.16
N ARG A 314 1.42 6.93 -13.90
CA ARG A 314 2.49 6.74 -14.87
C ARG A 314 3.24 5.40 -14.75
N THR A 315 3.32 4.78 -13.56
CA THR A 315 4.37 3.76 -13.29
C THR A 315 4.06 2.60 -12.33
N SER A 316 2.90 2.51 -11.66
CA SER A 316 2.70 1.44 -10.65
C SER A 316 2.28 0.08 -11.22
N ILE A 317 3.06 -0.94 -10.88
CA ILE A 317 2.74 -2.39 -10.92
C ILE A 317 3.03 -2.98 -9.51
N THR A 318 3.09 -2.14 -8.47
CA THR A 318 3.64 -2.49 -7.12
C THR A 318 2.66 -3.27 -6.26
N GLU A 319 3.13 -4.02 -5.27
CA GLU A 319 2.25 -4.64 -4.25
C GLU A 319 1.58 -3.54 -3.40
N ASN A 320 2.31 -2.45 -3.14
CA ASN A 320 1.88 -1.25 -2.41
C ASN A 320 0.80 -0.40 -3.12
N ARG A 321 0.32 -0.80 -4.30
CA ARG A 321 -0.70 -0.08 -5.08
C ARG A 321 -1.99 0.24 -4.30
N HIS A 322 -2.32 -0.60 -3.32
CA HIS A 322 -3.51 -0.44 -2.48
C HIS A 322 -3.29 0.61 -1.37
N ARG A 323 -2.04 0.83 -0.94
CA ARG A 323 -1.66 1.59 0.25
C ARG A 323 -2.10 3.06 0.16
N TRP A 324 -1.99 3.69 -1.03
CA TRP A 324 -2.49 5.06 -1.25
C TRP A 324 -3.98 5.17 -0.93
N TYR A 325 -4.80 4.20 -1.37
CA TYR A 325 -6.24 4.22 -1.15
C TYR A 325 -6.58 4.04 0.33
N VAL A 326 -5.86 3.16 1.03
CA VAL A 326 -6.01 2.98 2.49
C VAL A 326 -5.64 4.26 3.24
N ALA A 327 -4.49 4.86 2.94
CA ALA A 327 -4.03 6.10 3.58
C ALA A 327 -4.99 7.27 3.32
N MET A 328 -5.49 7.42 2.09
CA MET A 328 -6.49 8.42 1.74
C MET A 328 -7.83 8.15 2.45
N ALA A 329 -8.26 6.89 2.56
CA ALA A 329 -9.48 6.52 3.28
C ALA A 329 -9.38 6.88 4.76
N GLN A 330 -8.27 6.54 5.43
CA GLN A 330 -8.02 6.92 6.83
C GLN A 330 -8.03 8.44 7.01
N ARG A 331 -7.41 9.19 6.09
CA ARG A 331 -7.41 10.65 6.12
C ARG A 331 -8.81 11.25 5.90
N ARG A 332 -9.61 10.68 4.99
CA ARG A 332 -11.00 11.10 4.73
C ARG A 332 -11.96 10.72 5.86
N ALA A 333 -11.70 9.60 6.55
CA ALA A 333 -12.47 9.17 7.69
C ALA A 333 -12.46 10.22 8.83
N ILE A 334 -11.32 10.89 9.02
CA ILE A 334 -11.20 11.99 10.00
C ILE A 334 -12.22 13.12 9.72
N THR A 335 -12.50 13.41 8.45
CA THR A 335 -13.46 14.45 8.03
C THR A 335 -14.92 13.97 7.98
N GLY A 336 -15.17 12.65 8.05
CA GLY A 336 -16.51 12.06 8.10
C GLY A 336 -17.17 11.77 6.74
N ASP A 337 -16.40 11.72 5.65
CA ASP A 337 -16.90 11.43 4.30
C ASP A 337 -17.05 9.91 4.08
N VAL A 338 -18.13 9.33 4.61
CA VAL A 338 -18.34 7.87 4.65
C VAL A 338 -18.37 7.25 3.24
N ALA A 339 -19.06 7.88 2.28
CA ALA A 339 -19.22 7.33 0.94
C ALA A 339 -17.88 7.21 0.20
N THR A 340 -17.07 8.28 0.25
CA THR A 340 -15.74 8.28 -0.37
C THR A 340 -14.81 7.27 0.34
N VAL A 341 -14.88 7.18 1.67
CA VAL A 341 -14.10 6.20 2.43
C VAL A 341 -14.40 4.77 1.98
N THR A 342 -15.68 4.40 1.85
CA THR A 342 -16.07 3.06 1.38
C THR A 342 -15.51 2.78 -0.02
N GLN A 343 -15.67 3.73 -0.96
CA GLN A 343 -15.16 3.57 -2.33
C GLN A 343 -13.64 3.38 -2.37
N LEU A 344 -12.89 4.14 -1.56
CA LEU A 344 -11.44 4.02 -1.48
C LEU A 344 -11.02 2.66 -0.92
N LEU A 345 -11.69 2.15 0.12
CA LEU A 345 -11.37 0.84 0.68
C LEU A 345 -11.72 -0.31 -0.26
N ASP A 346 -12.82 -0.20 -1.03
CA ASP A 346 -13.17 -1.17 -2.07
C ASP A 346 -12.11 -1.20 -3.18
N GLN A 347 -11.59 -0.03 -3.57
CA GLN A 347 -10.48 0.07 -4.53
C GLN A 347 -9.19 -0.52 -3.96
N ALA A 348 -8.91 -0.30 -2.67
CA ALA A 348 -7.75 -0.88 -2.00
C ALA A 348 -7.81 -2.41 -2.05
N GLU A 349 -8.94 -3.02 -1.68
CA GLU A 349 -9.14 -4.48 -1.70
C GLU A 349 -9.03 -5.06 -3.12
N ALA A 350 -9.62 -4.40 -4.12
CA ALA A 350 -9.53 -4.86 -5.52
C ALA A 350 -8.08 -4.87 -6.05
N LEU A 351 -7.24 -3.97 -5.54
CA LEU A 351 -5.85 -3.82 -5.92
C LEU A 351 -4.88 -4.61 -5.04
N TYR A 352 -5.30 -5.02 -3.85
CA TYR A 352 -4.48 -5.82 -2.95
C TYR A 352 -4.11 -7.16 -3.60
N ARG A 353 -2.83 -7.52 -3.53
CA ARG A 353 -2.30 -8.81 -3.95
C ARG A 353 -1.44 -9.33 -2.81
N ARG A 354 -1.67 -10.58 -2.44
CA ARG A 354 -0.87 -11.25 -1.41
C ARG A 354 0.56 -11.39 -1.94
N GLY A 355 1.50 -10.78 -1.23
CA GLY A 355 2.86 -10.53 -1.71
C GLY A 355 3.94 -10.97 -0.72
N PHE A 356 5.12 -10.35 -0.81
CA PHE A 356 6.27 -10.76 0.02
C PHE A 356 6.11 -10.28 1.47
N TYR A 357 5.36 -9.19 1.67
CA TYR A 357 5.34 -8.49 2.95
C TYR A 357 4.28 -9.08 3.89
N PRO A 358 4.63 -9.32 5.16
CA PRO A 358 3.65 -9.67 6.19
C PRO A 358 2.50 -8.67 6.24
N ASP A 359 1.26 -9.16 6.17
CA ASP A 359 0.07 -8.32 6.31
C ASP A 359 -0.25 -8.06 7.78
N VAL A 360 0.49 -7.14 8.38
CA VAL A 360 0.34 -6.74 9.79
C VAL A 360 -0.85 -5.80 10.03
N ARG A 361 -1.46 -5.26 8.96
CA ARG A 361 -2.60 -4.33 9.04
C ARG A 361 -3.60 -4.60 7.91
N PRO A 362 -4.37 -5.70 7.99
CA PRO A 362 -5.29 -6.08 6.93
C PRO A 362 -6.30 -4.98 6.59
N ILE A 363 -6.62 -4.82 5.30
CA ILE A 363 -7.56 -3.80 4.83
C ILE A 363 -8.95 -3.99 5.47
N ALA A 364 -9.38 -5.24 5.63
CA ALA A 364 -10.66 -5.59 6.25
C ALA A 364 -10.76 -5.10 7.70
N ALA A 365 -9.70 -5.28 8.50
CA ALA A 365 -9.64 -4.78 9.87
C ALA A 365 -9.54 -3.25 9.92
N THR A 366 -8.79 -2.64 9.00
CA THR A 366 -8.74 -1.18 8.86
C THR A 366 -10.13 -0.59 8.55
N ARG A 367 -10.88 -1.25 7.65
CA ARG A 367 -12.28 -0.93 7.34
C ARG A 367 -13.15 -1.01 8.58
N ALA A 368 -13.03 -2.09 9.36
CA ALA A 368 -13.79 -2.26 10.60
C ALA A 368 -13.46 -1.18 11.64
N ARG A 369 -12.20 -0.79 11.83
CA ARG A 369 -11.82 0.32 12.73
C ARG A 369 -12.48 1.64 12.33
N ILE A 370 -12.48 1.95 11.03
CA ILE A 370 -13.12 3.16 10.53
C ILE A 370 -14.64 3.10 10.76
N GLN A 371 -15.28 1.96 10.49
CA GLN A 371 -16.72 1.76 10.74
C GLN A 371 -17.07 1.91 12.23
N ILE A 372 -16.24 1.38 13.14
CA ILE A 372 -16.39 1.56 14.59
C ILE A 372 -16.36 3.06 14.94
N SER A 373 -15.37 3.81 14.43
CA SER A 373 -15.25 5.26 14.68
C SER A 373 -16.45 6.07 14.15
N GLN A 374 -17.10 5.57 13.10
CA GLN A 374 -18.30 6.16 12.50
C GLN A 374 -19.60 5.70 13.20
N GLY A 375 -19.51 4.81 14.19
CA GLY A 375 -20.65 4.25 14.92
C GLY A 375 -21.41 3.13 14.20
N ASN A 376 -20.91 2.66 13.05
CA ASN A 376 -21.50 1.53 12.31
C ASN A 376 -21.03 0.19 12.89
N LEU A 377 -21.52 -0.14 14.10
CA LEU A 377 -21.11 -1.35 14.82
C LEU A 377 -21.60 -2.64 14.15
N ALA A 378 -22.71 -2.61 13.41
CA ALA A 378 -23.28 -3.79 12.77
C ALA A 378 -22.34 -4.35 11.68
N ALA A 379 -21.74 -3.48 10.86
CA ALA A 379 -20.77 -3.89 9.84
C ALA A 379 -19.48 -4.43 10.47
N ALA A 380 -19.02 -3.83 11.57
CA ALA A 380 -17.86 -4.31 12.32
C ALA A 380 -18.12 -5.67 12.99
N GLU A 381 -19.34 -5.94 13.47
CA GLU A 381 -19.74 -7.25 13.99
C GLU A 381 -19.79 -8.32 12.89
N GLU A 382 -20.21 -7.96 11.68
CA GLU A 382 -20.15 -8.85 10.53
C GLU A 382 -18.71 -9.20 10.15
N TRP A 383 -17.82 -8.20 10.12
CA TRP A 383 -16.39 -8.43 9.94
C TRP A 383 -15.83 -9.40 10.99
N ALA A 384 -16.11 -9.16 12.28
CA ALA A 384 -15.58 -9.98 13.38
C ALA A 384 -16.08 -11.44 13.32
N ARG A 385 -17.32 -11.69 12.87
CA ARG A 385 -17.84 -13.05 12.64
C ARG A 385 -17.24 -13.71 11.40
N GLY A 386 -17.02 -12.94 10.34
CA GLY A 386 -16.53 -13.46 9.05
C GLY A 386 -15.05 -13.84 9.04
N HIS A 387 -14.25 -13.24 9.94
CA HIS A 387 -12.81 -13.49 10.05
C HIS A 387 -12.45 -14.37 11.25
N ASP A 388 -13.46 -14.95 11.92
CA ASP A 388 -13.33 -15.82 13.10
C ASP A 388 -12.39 -15.30 14.18
N VAL A 389 -12.30 -13.97 14.36
CA VAL A 389 -11.39 -13.36 15.34
C VAL A 389 -11.96 -13.59 16.74
N ALA A 390 -11.76 -14.75 17.35
CA ALA A 390 -12.26 -15.07 18.67
C ALA A 390 -11.29 -14.60 19.76
N ALA A 391 -11.82 -14.25 20.92
CA ALA A 391 -10.99 -13.83 22.06
C ALA A 391 -10.11 -14.96 22.63
N ALA A 392 -10.29 -16.20 22.16
CA ALA A 392 -9.53 -17.38 22.58
C ALA A 392 -8.45 -17.78 21.57
N ASP A 393 -8.36 -17.09 20.42
CA ASP A 393 -7.41 -17.45 19.38
C ASP A 393 -5.96 -17.24 19.82
N GLU A 394 -5.07 -17.88 19.08
CA GLU A 394 -3.63 -17.75 19.24
C GLU A 394 -3.21 -16.30 18.98
N THR A 395 -2.54 -15.70 19.96
CA THR A 395 -2.07 -14.32 19.89
C THR A 395 -0.74 -14.25 19.16
N THR A 396 -0.80 -14.37 17.83
CA THR A 396 0.36 -14.11 16.96
C THR A 396 0.40 -12.64 16.54
N TYR A 397 1.58 -12.15 16.16
CA TYR A 397 1.75 -10.77 15.74
C TYR A 397 0.90 -10.41 14.50
N LEU A 398 0.71 -11.34 13.55
CA LEU A 398 -0.12 -11.11 12.37
C LEU A 398 -1.61 -10.91 12.69
N HIS A 399 -2.13 -11.52 13.75
CA HIS A 399 -3.53 -11.36 14.19
C HIS A 399 -3.70 -10.26 15.26
N GLU A 400 -2.62 -9.62 15.70
CA GLU A 400 -2.65 -8.60 16.75
C GLU A 400 -3.56 -7.43 16.36
N TYR A 401 -3.45 -6.94 15.12
CA TYR A 401 -4.26 -5.82 14.63
C TYR A 401 -5.77 -6.13 14.63
N ASP A 402 -6.14 -7.38 14.33
CA ASP A 402 -7.52 -7.88 14.31
C ASP A 402 -8.07 -7.98 15.73
N HIS A 403 -7.30 -8.56 16.66
CA HIS A 403 -7.68 -8.62 18.07
C HIS A 403 -7.88 -7.23 18.68
N LEU A 404 -6.99 -6.28 18.40
CA LEU A 404 -7.12 -4.90 18.86
C LEU A 404 -8.34 -4.20 18.23
N THR A 405 -8.71 -4.55 17.01
CA THR A 405 -9.94 -4.07 16.37
C THR A 405 -11.19 -4.64 17.04
N ARG A 406 -11.16 -5.91 17.42
CA ARG A 406 -12.24 -6.55 18.21
C ARG A 406 -12.40 -5.90 19.58
N VAL A 407 -11.31 -5.58 20.28
CA VAL A 407 -11.37 -4.85 21.56
C VAL A 407 -12.07 -3.50 21.39
N ARG A 408 -11.73 -2.73 20.35
CA ARG A 408 -12.43 -1.47 20.03
C ARG A 408 -13.92 -1.67 19.79
N LEU A 409 -14.31 -2.73 19.09
CA LEU A 409 -15.72 -3.08 18.88
C LEU A 409 -16.43 -3.35 20.21
N VAL A 410 -15.80 -4.11 21.13
CA VAL A 410 -16.34 -4.39 22.46
C VAL A 410 -16.53 -3.09 23.26
N LEU A 411 -15.53 -2.20 23.27
CA LEU A 411 -15.60 -0.91 23.96
C LEU A 411 -16.72 -0.02 23.39
N ALA A 412 -16.82 0.07 22.06
CA ALA A 412 -17.85 0.85 21.39
C ALA A 412 -19.26 0.31 21.68
N ARG A 413 -19.43 -1.02 21.72
CA ARG A 413 -20.70 -1.67 22.08
C ARG A 413 -21.06 -1.41 23.54
N HIS A 414 -20.11 -1.57 24.45
CA HIS A 414 -20.31 -1.31 25.88
C HIS A 414 -20.78 0.15 26.10
N ARG A 415 -20.13 1.11 25.45
CA ARG A 415 -20.53 2.52 25.50
C ARG A 415 -21.95 2.76 24.98
N ARG A 416 -22.36 2.08 23.89
CA ARG A 416 -23.70 2.21 23.33
C ARG A 416 -24.78 1.67 24.28
N VAL A 417 -24.49 0.59 25.00
CA VAL A 417 -25.40 -0.01 25.97
C VAL A 417 -25.47 0.80 27.26
N ASN A 418 -24.32 1.24 27.78
CA ASN A 418 -24.17 1.93 29.07
C ASN A 418 -24.04 3.46 28.94
N GLY A 419 -24.53 4.04 27.85
CA GLY A 419 -24.54 5.49 27.66
C GLY A 419 -25.35 6.21 28.76
N PRO A 420 -25.24 7.54 28.88
CA PRO A 420 -25.86 8.31 29.98
C PRO A 420 -27.40 8.24 30.02
N GLU A 421 -28.03 7.65 29.01
CA GLU A 421 -29.47 7.38 28.95
C GLU A 421 -29.88 6.00 29.52
N ASN A 422 -28.93 5.06 29.70
CA ASN A 422 -29.18 3.66 30.05
C ASN A 422 -28.29 3.16 31.21
N ALA A 423 -28.16 3.95 32.28
CA ALA A 423 -27.34 3.62 33.47
C ALA A 423 -27.98 2.54 34.37
N VAL A 424 -28.18 1.33 33.83
CA VAL A 424 -28.51 0.13 34.60
C VAL A 424 -27.20 -0.63 34.91
N ALA A 425 -27.18 -1.44 35.96
CA ALA A 425 -26.03 -2.27 36.34
C ALA A 425 -25.45 -3.00 35.11
N SER A 426 -24.29 -2.52 34.67
CA SER A 426 -23.62 -2.94 33.44
C SER A 426 -23.02 -4.33 33.61
N ASP A 427 -23.32 -5.25 32.69
CA ASP A 427 -22.54 -6.48 32.52
C ASP A 427 -21.12 -6.13 32.09
N THR A 428 -20.14 -6.35 32.97
CA THR A 428 -18.71 -6.10 32.72
C THR A 428 -18.02 -7.29 32.08
N SER A 429 -18.68 -8.45 31.94
CA SER A 429 -18.08 -9.67 31.39
C SER A 429 -17.41 -9.47 30.01
N PRO A 430 -17.97 -8.66 29.09
CA PRO A 430 -17.29 -8.36 27.83
C PRO A 430 -15.99 -7.57 28.00
N LEU A 431 -15.94 -6.64 28.96
CA LEU A 431 -14.73 -5.86 29.27
C LEU A 431 -13.67 -6.73 29.95
N ASP A 432 -14.08 -7.67 30.80
CA ASP A 432 -13.17 -8.64 31.44
C ASP A 432 -12.50 -9.54 30.40
N THR A 433 -13.29 -9.99 29.41
CA THR A 433 -12.77 -10.77 28.28
C THR A 433 -11.81 -9.95 27.43
N ALA A 434 -12.09 -8.65 27.22
CA ALA A 434 -11.22 -7.76 26.47
C ALA A 434 -9.89 -7.50 27.21
N LEU A 435 -9.92 -7.28 28.53
CA LEU A 435 -8.70 -7.15 29.34
C LEU A 435 -7.86 -8.42 29.31
N ALA A 436 -8.46 -9.60 29.47
CA ALA A 436 -7.74 -10.86 29.39
C ALA A 436 -7.06 -11.07 28.03
N LEU A 437 -7.70 -10.66 26.93
CA LEU A 437 -7.09 -10.67 25.60
C LEU A 437 -5.93 -9.67 25.51
N LEU A 438 -6.11 -8.44 25.99
CA LEU A 438 -5.08 -7.41 25.98
C LEU A 438 -3.86 -7.80 26.83
N ASP A 439 -4.05 -8.44 27.98
CA ASP A 439 -2.96 -8.93 28.84
C ASP A 439 -2.13 -10.00 28.11
N ARG A 440 -2.79 -10.93 27.39
CA ARG A 440 -2.08 -11.91 26.55
C ARG A 440 -1.30 -11.24 25.42
N LEU A 441 -1.92 -10.27 24.73
CA LEU A 441 -1.26 -9.52 23.66
C LEU A 441 -0.05 -8.74 24.19
N LEU A 442 -0.19 -8.10 25.36
CA LEU A 442 0.90 -7.35 26.00
C LEU A 442 2.08 -8.27 26.34
N ALA A 443 1.80 -9.43 26.94
CA ALA A 443 2.82 -10.43 27.26
C ALA A 443 3.55 -10.96 26.00
N CYS A 444 2.84 -11.08 24.86
CA CYS A 444 3.45 -11.47 23.59
C CYS A 444 4.23 -10.34 22.90
N ALA A 445 3.99 -9.07 23.26
CA ALA A 445 4.61 -7.90 22.64
C ALA A 445 5.87 -7.40 23.38
N GLU A 446 5.93 -7.58 24.70
CA GLU A 446 7.10 -7.20 25.51
C GLU A 446 8.32 -8.12 25.29
N PRO A 447 9.56 -7.59 25.38
CA PRO A 447 9.95 -6.19 25.22
C PRO A 447 10.11 -5.80 23.73
N GLY A 448 9.86 -6.73 22.81
CA GLY A 448 10.32 -6.66 21.42
C GLY A 448 9.57 -5.67 20.52
N ARG A 449 8.34 -5.30 20.86
CA ARG A 449 7.44 -4.50 20.00
C ARG A 449 6.82 -3.31 20.75
N PRO A 450 7.60 -2.29 21.17
CA PRO A 450 7.06 -1.16 21.92
C PRO A 450 6.03 -0.34 21.13
N GLY A 451 6.06 -0.37 19.78
CA GLY A 451 5.02 0.23 18.94
C GLY A 451 3.67 -0.48 19.03
N SER A 452 3.66 -1.78 19.33
CA SER A 452 2.45 -2.54 19.68
C SER A 452 2.02 -2.30 21.12
N VAL A 453 3.00 -2.27 22.05
CA VAL A 453 2.76 -2.07 23.49
C VAL A 453 1.99 -0.78 23.76
N ILE A 454 2.33 0.33 23.10
CA ILE A 454 1.63 1.61 23.30
C ILE A 454 0.15 1.52 22.92
N GLU A 455 -0.20 0.83 21.82
CA GLU A 455 -1.59 0.64 21.41
C GLU A 455 -2.34 -0.32 22.36
N ILE A 456 -1.70 -1.41 22.76
CA ILE A 456 -2.29 -2.39 23.69
C ILE A 456 -2.56 -1.72 25.05
N ALA A 457 -1.58 -1.02 25.62
CA ALA A 457 -1.71 -0.34 26.90
C ALA A 457 -2.74 0.80 26.84
N MET A 458 -2.81 1.55 25.73
CA MET A 458 -3.85 2.54 25.49
C MET A 458 -5.27 1.92 25.54
N LEU A 459 -5.47 0.76 24.91
CA LEU A 459 -6.76 0.07 24.96
C LEU A 459 -7.05 -0.55 26.34
N ARG A 460 -6.03 -1.01 27.08
CA ARG A 460 -6.17 -1.45 28.49
C ARG A 460 -6.65 -0.30 29.36
N ALA A 461 -6.04 0.88 29.20
CA ALA A 461 -6.45 2.10 29.89
C ALA A 461 -7.91 2.48 29.62
N LEU A 462 -8.33 2.46 28.34
CA LEU A 462 -9.74 2.71 27.98
C LEU A 462 -10.69 1.66 28.56
N THR A 463 -10.25 0.40 28.65
CA THR A 463 -11.07 -0.69 29.18
C THR A 463 -11.24 -0.59 30.69
N HIS A 464 -10.17 -0.27 31.43
CA HIS A 464 -10.25 0.03 32.86
C HIS A 464 -11.07 1.29 33.15
N HIS A 465 -10.92 2.35 32.32
CA HIS A 465 -11.75 3.56 32.45
C HIS A 465 -13.24 3.25 32.26
N ALA A 466 -13.58 2.44 31.26
CA ALA A 466 -14.96 1.98 31.04
C ALA A 466 -15.52 1.13 32.20
N ARG A 467 -14.66 0.45 32.97
CA ARG A 467 -15.04 -0.25 34.22
C ARG A 467 -15.16 0.67 35.44
N GLY A 468 -14.79 1.95 35.32
CA GLY A 468 -14.70 2.89 36.44
C GLY A 468 -13.42 2.76 37.27
N GLU A 469 -12.43 2.00 36.80
CA GLU A 469 -11.17 1.72 37.48
C GLU A 469 -10.11 2.77 37.14
N ARG A 470 -10.34 4.00 37.62
CA ARG A 470 -9.54 5.17 37.26
C ARG A 470 -8.04 5.03 37.54
N THR A 471 -7.65 4.44 38.67
CA THR A 471 -6.24 4.27 39.03
C THR A 471 -5.52 3.38 38.02
N GLN A 472 -6.11 2.23 37.68
CA GLN A 472 -5.54 1.30 36.69
C GLN A 472 -5.48 1.91 35.30
N ALA A 473 -6.51 2.67 34.92
CA ALA A 473 -6.52 3.40 33.64
C ALA A 473 -5.34 4.38 33.52
N PHE A 474 -4.99 5.08 34.61
CA PHE A 474 -3.85 5.99 34.62
C PHE A 474 -2.50 5.28 34.65
N GLU A 475 -2.39 4.18 35.39
CA GLU A 475 -1.20 3.33 35.40
C GLU A 475 -0.92 2.76 33.99
N ASP A 476 -1.94 2.32 33.27
CA ASP A 476 -1.80 1.83 31.90
C ASP A 476 -1.43 2.94 30.91
N LEU A 477 -1.98 4.15 31.06
CA LEU A 477 -1.53 5.29 30.25
C LEU A 477 -0.07 5.64 30.53
N GLU A 478 0.35 5.62 31.80
CA GLU A 478 1.75 5.84 32.16
C GLU A 478 2.65 4.74 31.56
N TYR A 479 2.21 3.48 31.60
CA TYR A 479 2.92 2.37 30.98
C TYR A 479 3.04 2.54 29.46
N ALA A 480 1.96 2.93 28.77
CA ALA A 480 1.96 3.20 27.34
C ALA A 480 3.01 4.26 26.94
N LEU A 481 3.10 5.34 27.73
CA LEU A 481 4.01 6.45 27.47
C LEU A 481 5.47 6.13 27.84
N THR A 482 5.70 5.33 28.88
CA THR A 482 7.04 4.99 29.35
C THR A 482 7.71 3.89 28.54
N GLN A 483 6.94 2.92 28.03
CA GLN A 483 7.47 1.82 27.23
C GLN A 483 7.73 2.20 25.77
N SER A 484 7.07 3.24 25.26
CA SER A 484 7.33 3.75 23.91
C SER A 484 8.56 4.65 23.90
N PRO A 485 9.55 4.43 23.00
CA PRO A 485 10.70 5.31 22.86
C PRO A 485 10.41 6.67 22.25
N GLU A 486 9.26 6.83 21.58
CA GLU A 486 8.82 8.08 20.92
C GLU A 486 7.29 8.28 21.08
N PRO A 487 6.76 8.37 22.31
CA PRO A 487 5.32 8.40 22.56
C PRO A 487 4.61 9.62 21.94
N GLU A 488 5.33 10.73 21.80
CA GLU A 488 4.86 11.97 21.14
C GLU A 488 4.50 11.77 19.67
N SER A 489 5.01 10.71 19.05
CA SER A 489 4.78 10.44 17.64
C SER A 489 3.42 9.78 17.36
N TYR A 490 2.65 9.41 18.39
CA TYR A 490 1.43 8.63 18.30
C TYR A 490 0.17 9.45 18.57
N VAL A 491 -0.04 10.58 17.87
CA VAL A 491 -1.15 11.49 18.17
C VAL A 491 -2.50 10.90 17.75
N ARG A 492 -2.61 10.35 16.53
CA ARG A 492 -3.88 9.79 16.05
C ARG A 492 -4.25 8.49 16.72
N LEU A 493 -3.28 7.69 17.14
CA LEU A 493 -3.53 6.49 17.92
C LEU A 493 -4.45 6.76 19.12
N PHE A 494 -4.22 7.85 19.86
CA PHE A 494 -5.11 8.28 20.94
C PHE A 494 -6.35 9.03 20.40
N LEU A 495 -6.16 10.01 19.52
CA LEU A 495 -7.24 10.92 19.12
C LEU A 495 -8.27 10.32 18.12
N ASP A 496 -8.01 9.15 17.55
CA ASP A 496 -8.97 8.40 16.74
C ASP A 496 -10.03 7.71 17.65
N GLU A 497 -9.69 7.37 18.89
CA GLU A 497 -10.62 6.77 19.86
C GLU A 497 -11.72 7.75 20.33
N SER A 498 -11.59 9.04 20.01
CA SER A 498 -12.64 10.05 20.19
C SER A 498 -13.09 10.25 21.66
N ASP A 499 -14.39 10.33 21.95
CA ASP A 499 -14.88 10.79 23.26
C ASP A 499 -14.37 9.99 24.47
N PRO A 500 -14.30 8.64 24.46
CA PRO A 500 -13.72 7.87 25.56
C PRO A 500 -12.30 8.32 25.91
N MET A 501 -11.46 8.52 24.89
CA MET A 501 -10.10 8.98 25.10
C MET A 501 -10.06 10.44 25.55
N LEU A 502 -10.86 11.33 24.95
CA LEU A 502 -10.91 12.72 25.38
C LEU A 502 -11.38 12.88 26.85
N ALA A 503 -12.30 12.04 27.31
CA ALA A 503 -12.73 12.00 28.70
C ALA A 503 -11.58 11.56 29.63
N LEU A 504 -10.93 10.45 29.30
CA LEU A 504 -9.79 9.94 30.07
C LEU A 504 -8.62 10.94 30.10
N LEU A 505 -8.28 11.56 28.97
CA LEU A 505 -7.23 12.59 28.87
C LEU A 505 -7.60 13.85 29.66
N GLY A 506 -8.86 14.28 29.64
CA GLY A 506 -9.35 15.39 30.46
C GLY A 506 -9.17 15.12 31.94
N GLU A 507 -9.61 13.95 32.39
CA GLU A 507 -9.42 13.50 33.78
C GLU A 507 -7.95 13.42 34.18
N ALA A 508 -7.06 12.97 33.30
CA ALA A 508 -5.61 12.89 33.53
C ALA A 508 -4.95 14.28 33.54
N ALA A 509 -5.41 15.23 32.71
CA ALA A 509 -4.91 16.60 32.65
C ALA A 509 -5.28 17.40 33.90
N ASP A 510 -6.50 17.20 34.41
CA ASP A 510 -7.02 17.82 35.64
C ASP A 510 -6.42 17.18 36.90
N GLY A 511 -6.03 15.90 36.82
CA GLY A 511 -5.26 15.19 37.83
C GLY A 511 -3.78 15.59 37.92
N GLY A 512 -3.33 16.59 37.16
CA GLY A 512 -1.93 17.04 37.06
C GLY A 512 -1.42 17.77 38.30
N GLY A 513 -1.20 17.00 39.38
CA GLY A 513 -0.65 17.42 40.66
C GLY A 513 -0.18 16.23 41.53
N GLY A 514 0.29 15.15 40.89
CA GLY A 514 0.74 13.90 41.53
C GLY A 514 1.99 13.32 40.88
N ALA A 515 2.25 12.02 41.06
CA ALA A 515 3.42 11.34 40.49
C ALA A 515 3.41 11.35 38.95
N HIS A 516 2.24 11.11 38.35
CA HIS A 516 2.01 10.98 36.91
C HIS A 516 2.10 12.30 36.12
N ASP A 517 2.93 13.26 36.54
CA ASP A 517 3.05 14.60 35.93
C ASP A 517 3.36 14.51 34.43
N ALA A 518 4.18 13.52 34.02
CA ALA A 518 4.45 13.23 32.61
C ALA A 518 3.18 12.85 31.82
N VAL A 519 2.29 12.03 32.41
CA VAL A 519 1.00 11.65 31.82
C VAL A 519 0.10 12.88 31.68
N SER A 520 0.02 13.72 32.71
CA SER A 520 -0.79 14.95 32.67
C SER A 520 -0.28 15.95 31.62
N GLN A 521 1.04 16.10 31.48
CA GLN A 521 1.63 16.95 30.45
C GLN A 521 1.35 16.40 29.04
N HIS A 522 1.51 15.09 28.83
CA HIS A 522 1.18 14.46 27.55
C HIS A 522 -0.31 14.57 27.22
N ALA A 523 -1.19 14.36 28.19
CA ALA A 523 -2.63 14.51 28.03
C ALA A 523 -3.02 15.94 27.61
N ARG A 524 -2.44 16.97 28.23
CA ARG A 524 -2.64 18.37 27.82
C ARG A 524 -2.21 18.61 26.37
N ARG A 525 -1.05 18.10 25.96
CA ARG A 525 -0.57 18.20 24.56
C ARG A 525 -1.55 17.58 23.57
N LEU A 526 -2.06 16.37 23.87
CA LEU A 526 -3.05 15.69 23.02
C LEU A 526 -4.39 16.45 22.99
N LEU A 527 -4.84 17.01 24.11
CA LEU A 527 -6.06 17.83 24.18
C LEU A 527 -5.92 19.13 23.38
N ASP A 528 -4.77 19.81 23.44
CA ASP A 528 -4.49 21.01 22.64
C ASP A 528 -4.51 20.71 21.13
N ALA A 529 -3.94 19.56 20.73
CA ALA A 529 -4.02 19.08 19.35
C ALA A 529 -5.47 18.77 18.93
N ALA A 530 -6.27 18.18 19.82
CA ALA A 530 -7.69 17.92 19.57
C ALA A 530 -8.52 19.21 19.47
N GLY A 531 -8.25 20.21 20.33
CA GLY A 531 -8.92 21.51 20.35
C GLY A 531 -8.67 22.31 19.06
N SER A 532 -7.42 22.34 18.60
CA SER A 532 -7.02 22.93 17.31
C SER A 532 -7.70 22.26 16.12
N ARG A 533 -8.02 20.96 16.22
CA ARG A 533 -8.81 20.24 15.21
C ARG A 533 -10.27 20.63 15.24
N GLN A 534 -10.87 20.78 16.43
CA GLN A 534 -12.30 21.10 16.53
C GLN A 534 -12.61 22.49 15.96
N THR A 535 -11.69 23.44 16.10
CA THR A 535 -11.79 24.75 15.44
C THR A 535 -11.66 24.64 13.93
N ALA A 536 -10.67 23.88 13.43
CA ALA A 536 -10.49 23.63 11.99
C ALA A 536 -11.68 22.88 11.36
N ARG A 537 -12.24 21.88 12.05
CA ARG A 537 -13.43 21.12 11.62
C ARG A 537 -14.66 22.00 11.58
N LYS A 538 -14.90 22.84 12.59
CA LYS A 538 -16.00 23.82 12.57
C LYS A 538 -15.84 24.80 11.39
N ALA A 539 -14.62 25.29 11.13
CA ALA A 539 -14.35 26.14 9.98
C ALA A 539 -14.62 25.43 8.64
N ALA A 540 -14.21 24.16 8.49
CA ALA A 540 -14.45 23.36 7.29
C ALA A 540 -15.93 22.96 7.12
N GLN A 541 -16.64 22.66 8.21
CA GLN A 541 -18.08 22.38 8.19
C GLN A 541 -18.89 23.63 7.83
N HIS A 542 -18.50 24.80 8.32
CA HIS A 542 -19.08 26.08 7.86
C HIS A 542 -18.80 26.34 6.36
N ALA A 543 -17.64 25.91 5.84
CA ALA A 543 -17.33 26.02 4.42
C ALA A 543 -18.08 24.99 3.53
N LEU A 544 -18.40 23.80 4.06
CA LEU A 544 -19.15 22.75 3.36
C LEU A 544 -20.68 22.94 3.44
N ALA A 545 -21.18 23.61 4.48
CA ALA A 545 -22.61 23.77 4.73
C ALA A 545 -23.27 24.91 3.91
N ASP A 546 -22.49 25.75 3.21
CA ASP A 546 -23.04 26.85 2.42
C ASP A 546 -22.37 26.91 1.03
N PRO A 547 -22.69 25.95 0.13
CA PRO A 547 -22.24 26.03 -1.25
C PRO A 547 -22.65 27.37 -1.87
N LEU A 548 -21.84 27.86 -2.81
CA LEU A 548 -22.25 29.01 -3.62
C LEU A 548 -23.54 28.63 -4.35
N SER A 549 -24.58 29.46 -4.21
CA SER A 549 -25.80 29.29 -4.99
C SER A 549 -25.52 29.50 -6.47
N ASP A 550 -26.36 28.97 -7.35
CA ASP A 550 -26.20 29.14 -8.81
C ASP A 550 -26.04 30.61 -9.21
N ARG A 551 -26.78 31.50 -8.55
CA ARG A 551 -26.71 32.96 -8.75
C ARG A 551 -25.36 33.55 -8.32
N GLU A 552 -24.75 33.00 -7.28
CA GLU A 552 -23.42 33.41 -6.81
C GLU A 552 -22.31 32.87 -7.71
N LEU A 553 -22.47 31.67 -8.29
CA LEU A 553 -21.57 31.13 -9.31
C LEU A 553 -21.59 31.96 -10.59
N ASP A 554 -22.78 32.38 -11.06
CA ASP A 554 -22.91 33.24 -12.23
C ASP A 554 -22.19 34.59 -12.03
N VAL A 555 -22.33 35.19 -10.84
CA VAL A 555 -21.58 36.40 -10.46
C VAL A 555 -20.08 36.12 -10.43
N LEU A 556 -19.65 34.99 -9.86
CA LEU A 556 -18.24 34.61 -9.73
C LEU A 556 -17.56 34.42 -11.10
N ARG A 557 -18.25 33.81 -12.08
CA ARG A 557 -17.79 33.68 -13.47
C ARG A 557 -17.57 35.04 -14.14
N LEU A 558 -18.44 36.00 -13.88
CA LEU A 558 -18.30 37.36 -14.43
C LEU A 558 -17.22 38.17 -13.71
N LEU A 559 -16.88 37.82 -12.46
CA LEU A 559 -15.76 38.44 -11.73
C LEU A 559 -14.39 38.03 -12.28
N ASP A 560 -14.28 36.88 -12.94
CA ASP A 560 -13.07 36.38 -13.60
C ASP A 560 -12.74 37.15 -14.91
N ASN A 561 -13.70 37.87 -15.46
CA ASN A 561 -13.53 38.70 -16.66
C ASN A 561 -13.17 40.16 -16.31
N ASP A 562 -12.68 40.97 -17.26
CA ASP A 562 -12.32 42.39 -17.07
C ASP A 562 -13.53 43.36 -16.95
N LEU A 563 -14.70 42.84 -16.55
CA LEU A 563 -15.94 43.63 -16.44
C LEU A 563 -15.99 44.46 -15.15
N THR A 564 -16.43 45.72 -15.26
CA THR A 564 -16.71 46.60 -14.12
C THR A 564 -18.02 46.19 -13.43
N GLY A 565 -18.17 46.52 -12.14
CA GLY A 565 -19.40 46.21 -11.37
C GLY A 565 -20.71 46.65 -12.06
N PRO A 566 -20.81 47.86 -12.64
CA PRO A 566 -21.98 48.27 -13.42
C PRO A 566 -22.22 47.45 -14.70
N GLN A 567 -21.16 46.95 -15.36
CA GLN A 567 -21.29 46.07 -16.53
C GLN A 567 -21.81 44.70 -16.11
N ILE A 568 -21.27 44.11 -15.04
CA ILE A 568 -21.73 42.82 -14.49
C ILE A 568 -23.20 42.90 -14.06
N ALA A 569 -23.61 44.00 -13.42
CA ALA A 569 -25.00 44.21 -13.00
C ALA A 569 -25.96 44.24 -14.19
N ARG A 570 -25.56 44.87 -15.31
CA ARG A 570 -26.34 44.88 -16.56
C ARG A 570 -26.43 43.50 -17.20
N GLU A 571 -25.32 42.77 -17.25
CA GLU A 571 -25.26 41.41 -17.83
C GLU A 571 -26.21 40.45 -17.10
N LEU A 572 -26.27 40.56 -15.77
CA LEU A 572 -27.13 39.72 -14.93
C LEU A 572 -28.58 40.24 -14.78
N TYR A 573 -28.91 41.38 -15.40
CA TYR A 573 -30.18 42.10 -15.25
C TYR A 573 -30.56 42.38 -13.79
N VAL A 574 -29.60 42.83 -12.97
CA VAL A 574 -29.80 43.15 -11.54
C VAL A 574 -29.33 44.57 -11.20
N SER A 575 -29.78 45.09 -10.06
CA SER A 575 -29.28 46.37 -9.54
C SER A 575 -27.83 46.25 -9.05
N LEU A 576 -27.07 47.35 -9.08
CA LEU A 576 -25.71 47.38 -8.52
C LEU A 576 -25.68 47.02 -7.02
N ASN A 577 -26.74 47.34 -6.28
CA ASN A 577 -26.86 46.98 -4.86
C ASN A 577 -27.04 45.47 -4.66
N THR A 578 -27.81 44.83 -5.53
CA THR A 578 -28.00 43.38 -5.56
C THR A 578 -26.68 42.68 -5.88
N LEU A 579 -25.92 43.16 -6.86
CA LEU A 579 -24.59 42.64 -7.18
C LEU A 579 -23.65 42.74 -5.97
N ARG A 580 -23.58 43.90 -5.30
CA ARG A 580 -22.74 44.08 -4.10
C ARG A 580 -23.09 43.11 -2.98
N THR A 581 -24.38 42.80 -2.81
CA THR A 581 -24.84 41.78 -1.85
C THR A 581 -24.32 40.39 -2.21
N HIS A 582 -24.44 39.99 -3.48
CA HIS A 582 -23.91 38.70 -3.95
C HIS A 582 -22.39 38.63 -3.83
N THR A 583 -21.65 39.67 -4.23
CA THR A 583 -20.18 39.72 -4.08
C THR A 583 -19.76 39.61 -2.62
N LYS A 584 -20.45 40.29 -1.70
CA LYS A 584 -20.17 40.18 -0.25
C LYS A 584 -20.38 38.75 0.26
N ARG A 585 -21.47 38.09 -0.15
CA ARG A 585 -21.74 36.69 0.23
C ARG A 585 -20.71 35.74 -0.37
N ILE A 586 -20.33 35.91 -1.62
CA ILE A 586 -19.25 35.14 -2.28
C ILE A 586 -17.95 35.29 -1.50
N PHE A 587 -17.58 36.52 -1.14
CA PHE A 587 -16.36 36.79 -0.36
C PHE A 587 -16.40 36.14 1.02
N THR A 588 -17.53 36.20 1.71
CA THR A 588 -17.73 35.51 2.98
C THR A 588 -17.66 33.99 2.83
N LYS A 589 -18.30 33.41 1.81
CA LYS A 589 -18.32 31.95 1.57
C LYS A 589 -16.97 31.38 1.09
N LEU A 590 -16.18 32.19 0.37
CA LEU A 590 -14.84 31.83 -0.09
C LEU A 590 -13.73 32.22 0.91
N ASP A 591 -14.08 32.88 2.02
CA ASP A 591 -13.16 33.41 3.03
C ASP A 591 -12.05 34.31 2.45
N VAL A 592 -12.48 35.33 1.70
CA VAL A 592 -11.62 36.30 1.00
C VAL A 592 -12.21 37.69 1.09
N ASN A 593 -11.39 38.71 0.82
CA ASN A 593 -11.78 40.12 0.92
C ASN A 593 -11.57 40.93 -0.37
N THR A 594 -11.03 40.33 -1.43
CA THR A 594 -10.76 41.00 -2.71
C THR A 594 -11.25 40.17 -3.89
N ARG A 595 -11.58 40.85 -5.00
CA ARG A 595 -11.98 40.22 -6.27
C ARG A 595 -10.93 39.23 -6.77
N ALA A 596 -9.66 39.64 -6.80
CA ALA A 596 -8.57 38.79 -7.28
C ALA A 596 -8.38 37.55 -6.39
N ALA A 597 -8.53 37.68 -5.07
CA ALA A 597 -8.45 36.54 -4.17
C ALA A 597 -9.64 35.59 -4.34
N ALA A 598 -10.84 36.11 -4.60
CA ALA A 598 -12.03 35.29 -4.85
C ALA A 598 -11.91 34.46 -6.12
N VAL A 599 -11.45 35.05 -7.22
CA VAL A 599 -11.22 34.35 -8.50
C VAL A 599 -10.16 33.27 -8.36
N ARG A 600 -9.01 33.60 -7.76
CA ARG A 600 -7.93 32.62 -7.52
C ARG A 600 -8.42 31.44 -6.68
N ARG A 601 -9.12 31.71 -5.57
CA ARG A 601 -9.68 30.68 -4.69
C ARG A 601 -10.73 29.82 -5.41
N ALA A 602 -11.48 30.41 -6.35
CA ALA A 602 -12.47 29.68 -7.12
C ALA A 602 -11.83 28.66 -8.08
N HIS A 603 -10.73 29.01 -8.75
CA HIS A 603 -9.94 28.06 -9.56
C HIS A 603 -9.29 26.98 -8.70
N GLU A 604 -8.70 27.32 -7.54
CA GLU A 604 -8.13 26.35 -6.60
C GLU A 604 -9.16 25.30 -6.13
N ARG A 605 -10.44 25.68 -6.07
CA ARG A 605 -11.55 24.80 -5.66
C ARG A 605 -12.30 24.15 -6.84
N GLY A 606 -11.86 24.37 -8.09
CA GLY A 606 -12.50 23.82 -9.29
C GLY A 606 -13.92 24.33 -9.56
N LEU A 607 -14.22 25.57 -9.12
CA LEU A 607 -15.54 26.20 -9.30
C LEU A 607 -15.63 27.04 -10.59
N LEU A 608 -14.48 27.40 -11.19
CA LEU A 608 -14.32 28.16 -12.43
C LEU A 608 -13.39 27.46 -13.40
#